data_AF-A0A9W6JUI7-F1
#
_entry.id   AF-A0A9W6JUI7-F1
#
_cell.length_a   1.000
_cell.length_b   1.000
_cell.length_c   1.000
_cell.angle_alpha   90.00
_cell.angle_beta   90.00
_cell.angle_gamma   90.00
#
_symmetry.space_group_name_H-M   'P 1'
#
loop_
_entity.id
_entity.type
_entity.pdbx_description
1 polymer ?
#
loop_
_entity_poly.entity_id
_entity_poly.type
_entity_poly.pdbx_seq_one_letter_code
_entity_poly.pdbx_strand_id
1 'polypeptide(L)' 'MTQLFSQAQLEAIAGALGDTEEGLRGQEIVMLIAACKMVDPGEITKWQRIYNALAEAHAGPLRQGQGRSRVSGGAKRQP' A
#
# COMPACT_ATOMS: atom_id res chain seq x y z
N MET A 1 15.68 -14.14 -8.11
CA MET A 1 15.73 -12.83 -7.45
C MET A 1 14.46 -12.08 -7.83
N THR A 2 13.60 -11.75 -6.87
CA THR A 2 12.43 -10.90 -7.15
C THR A 2 12.93 -9.48 -7.34
N GLN A 3 12.94 -8.99 -8.58
CA GLN A 3 13.23 -7.58 -8.84
C GLN A 3 12.07 -6.74 -8.31
N LEU A 4 12.39 -5.79 -7.44
CA LEU A 4 11.45 -4.89 -6.81
C LEU A 4 11.42 -3.58 -7.60
N PHE A 5 10.23 -3.04 -7.86
CA PHE A 5 10.04 -1.75 -8.52
C PHE A 5 10.32 -0.62 -7.51
N SER A 6 10.92 0.47 -7.97
CA SER A 6 11.03 1.68 -7.15
C SER A 6 9.65 2.34 -6.96
N GLN A 7 9.51 3.20 -5.94
CA GLN A 7 8.25 3.95 -5.75
C GLN A 7 7.88 4.78 -6.99
N ALA A 8 8.87 5.41 -7.64
CA ALA A 8 8.66 6.16 -8.87
C ALA A 8 8.19 5.27 -10.02
N GLN A 9 8.66 4.02 -10.10
CA GLN A 9 8.18 3.06 -11.10
C GLN A 9 6.75 2.61 -10.80
N LEU A 10 6.40 2.38 -9.53
CA LEU A 10 5.03 2.05 -9.13
C LEU A 10 4.07 3.20 -9.43
N GLU A 11 4.47 4.44 -9.17
CA GLU A 11 3.70 5.65 -9.48
C GLU A 11 3.51 5.80 -11.00
N ALA A 12 4.57 5.62 -11.80
CA ALA A 12 4.47 5.67 -13.25
C ALA A 12 3.53 4.59 -13.83
N ILE A 13 3.60 3.36 -13.31
CA ILE A 13 2.70 2.26 -13.69
C ILE A 13 1.25 2.61 -13.31
N ALA A 14 1.02 3.07 -12.08
CA ALA A 14 -0.30 3.42 -11.59
C ALA A 14 -0.91 4.62 -12.34
N GLY A 15 -0.09 5.62 -12.69
CA GLY A 15 -0.48 6.73 -13.55
C GLY A 15 -0.88 6.25 -14.94
N ALA A 16 -0.04 5.44 -15.60
CA ALA A 16 -0.33 4.93 -16.93
C ALA A 16 -1.63 4.09 -17.02
N LEU A 17 -1.98 3.36 -15.95
CA LEU A 17 -3.20 2.54 -15.88
C LEU A 17 -4.42 3.33 -15.39
N GLY A 18 -4.22 4.19 -14.39
CA GLY A 18 -5.30 4.84 -13.66
C GLY A 18 -5.64 6.25 -14.14
N ASP A 19 -4.67 7.00 -14.66
CA ASP A 19 -4.84 8.39 -15.14
C ASP A 19 -5.25 8.41 -16.61
N THR A 20 -6.41 7.83 -16.87
CA THR A 20 -6.98 7.66 -18.21
C THR A 20 -8.39 8.25 -18.24
N GLU A 21 -8.75 9.01 -19.29
CA GLU A 21 -10.12 9.54 -19.43
C GLU A 21 -11.11 8.44 -19.83
N GLU A 22 -10.78 7.63 -20.84
CA GLU A 22 -11.57 6.49 -21.32
C GLU A 22 -10.89 5.14 -21.01
N GLY A 23 -10.61 4.88 -19.74
CA GLY A 23 -9.96 3.65 -19.30
C GLY A 23 -10.71 2.90 -18.19
N LEU A 24 -9.97 2.12 -17.39
CA LEU A 24 -10.53 1.32 -16.30
C LEU A 24 -11.45 2.17 -15.41
N ARG A 25 -12.64 1.65 -15.11
CA ARG A 25 -13.59 2.24 -14.18
C ARG A 25 -13.25 1.83 -12.75
N GLY A 26 -13.72 2.61 -11.77
CA GLY A 26 -13.49 2.30 -10.35
C GLY A 26 -13.86 0.85 -9.97
N GLN A 27 -14.98 0.34 -10.49
CA GLN A 27 -15.46 -1.03 -10.28
C GLN A 27 -14.52 -2.09 -10.89
N GLU A 28 -13.98 -1.81 -12.08
CA GLU A 28 -13.04 -2.72 -12.76
C GLU A 28 -11.70 -2.79 -12.01
N ILE A 29 -11.25 -1.66 -11.46
CA ILE A 29 -10.06 -1.62 -10.61
C ILE A 29 -10.26 -2.47 -9.35
N VAL A 30 -11.43 -2.41 -8.71
CA VAL A 30 -11.75 -3.28 -7.54
C VAL A 30 -11.62 -4.75 -7.92
N MET A 31 -12.25 -5.13 -9.04
CA MET A 31 -12.23 -6.52 -9.51
C MET A 31 -10.80 -6.99 -9.81
N LEU A 32 -9.98 -6.16 -10.45
CA LEU A 32 -8.59 -6.49 -10.76
C LEU A 32 -7.70 -6.59 -9.52
N ILE A 33 -7.86 -5.68 -8.55
CA ILE A 33 -7.14 -5.73 -7.26
C ILE A 33 -7.48 -7.03 -6.53
N ALA A 34 -8.77 -7.38 -6.45
CA ALA A 34 -9.23 -8.61 -5.81
C ALA A 34 -8.73 -9.87 -6.54
N ALA A 35 -8.77 -9.89 -7.88
CA ALA A 35 -8.25 -10.99 -8.70
C ALA A 35 -6.75 -11.24 -8.46
N CYS A 36 -5.99 -10.17 -8.23
CA CYS A 36 -4.58 -10.23 -7.89
C CYS A 36 -4.30 -10.50 -6.40
N LYS A 37 -5.33 -10.68 -5.56
CA LYS A 37 -5.23 -10.87 -4.11
C LYS A 37 -4.50 -9.74 -3.38
N MET A 38 -4.61 -8.52 -3.91
CA MET A 38 -4.07 -7.31 -3.28
C MET A 38 -5.10 -6.68 -2.34
N VAL A 39 -4.63 -5.88 -1.37
CA VAL A 39 -5.50 -5.12 -0.48
C VAL A 39 -6.02 -3.88 -1.19
N ASP A 40 -7.34 -3.71 -1.22
CA ASP A 40 -7.99 -2.54 -1.79
C ASP A 40 -8.04 -1.39 -0.78
N PRO A 41 -7.44 -0.22 -1.09
CA PRO A 41 -7.43 0.94 -0.20
C PRO A 41 -8.78 1.71 -0.17
N GLY A 42 -9.75 1.35 -1.01
CA GLY A 42 -11.07 1.98 -1.07
C GLY A 42 -11.26 3.01 -2.18
N GLU A 43 -12.37 3.76 -2.12
CA GLU A 43 -12.78 4.70 -3.17
C GLU A 43 -12.01 6.03 -3.11
N ILE A 44 -10.87 6.06 -3.78
CA ILE A 44 -10.06 7.25 -4.07
C ILE A 44 -9.91 7.43 -5.59
N THR A 45 -8.99 8.28 -6.05
CA THR A 45 -8.72 8.38 -7.50
C THR A 45 -8.17 7.05 -8.04
N LYS A 46 -8.46 6.76 -9.31
CA LYS A 46 -8.09 5.49 -9.97
C LYS A 46 -6.61 5.17 -9.83
N TRP A 47 -5.74 6.12 -10.14
CA TRP A 47 -4.29 5.94 -10.07
C TRP A 47 -3.81 5.72 -8.63
N GLN A 48 -4.31 6.49 -7.66
CA GLN A 48 -3.93 6.33 -6.25
C GLN A 48 -4.35 4.96 -5.72
N ARG A 49 -5.53 4.47 -6.11
CA ARG A 49 -6.04 3.16 -5.71
C ARG A 49 -5.11 2.04 -6.19
N ILE A 50 -4.71 2.09 -7.47
CA ILE A 50 -3.76 1.15 -8.06
C ILE A 50 -2.39 1.26 -7.39
N TYR A 51 -1.88 2.48 -7.19
CA TYR A 51 -0.59 2.71 -6.54
C TYR A 51 -0.54 2.12 -5.12
N ASN A 52 -1.53 2.42 -4.30
CA ASN A 52 -1.58 1.96 -2.90
C ASN A 52 -1.69 0.43 -2.81
N ALA A 53 -2.50 -0.20 -3.67
CA ALA A 53 -2.60 -1.66 -3.73
C ALA A 53 -1.27 -2.31 -4.16
N LEU A 54 -0.61 -1.75 -5.17
CA LEU A 54 0.71 -2.21 -5.61
C LEU A 54 1.77 -2.02 -4.54
N ALA A 55 1.80 -0.86 -3.87
CA ALA A 55 2.77 -0.55 -2.83
C ALA A 55 2.65 -1.48 -1.61
N GLU A 56 1.42 -1.82 -1.20
CA GLU A 56 1.17 -2.81 -0.14
C GLU A 56 1.69 -4.20 -0.54
N ALA A 57 1.32 -4.66 -1.74
CA ALA A 57 1.78 -5.94 -2.26
C ALA A 57 3.32 -6.00 -2.40
N HIS A 58 3.95 -4.84 -2.67
CA HIS A 58 5.39 -4.70 -2.80
C HIS A 58 6.15 -4.71 -1.48
N ALA A 59 5.60 -4.04 -0.46
CA ALA A 59 6.19 -4.01 0.88
C ALA A 59 6.14 -5.39 1.56
N GLY A 60 5.31 -6.30 1.05
CA GLY A 60 4.97 -7.56 1.68
C GLY A 60 3.98 -7.34 2.83
N PRO A 61 3.34 -8.41 3.33
CA PRO A 61 2.40 -8.29 4.43
C PRO A 61 3.13 -7.61 5.59
N LEU A 62 2.61 -6.44 5.98
CA LEU A 62 3.07 -5.71 7.15
C LEU A 62 3.38 -6.73 8.25
N ARG A 63 4.63 -6.76 8.71
CA ARG A 63 5.03 -7.55 9.88
C ARG A 63 4.20 -7.04 11.06
N GLN A 64 3.02 -7.61 11.26
CA GLN A 64 2.28 -7.47 12.49
C GLN A 64 3.18 -8.04 13.58
N GLY A 65 3.75 -7.16 14.41
CA GLY A 65 4.49 -7.58 15.61
C GLY A 65 5.97 -7.21 15.68
N GLN A 66 6.45 -6.10 15.10
CA GLN A 66 7.60 -5.44 15.76
C GLN A 66 7.07 -4.62 16.93
N GLY A 67 6.89 -5.32 18.06
CA GLY A 67 6.52 -4.72 19.32
C GLY A 67 7.46 -3.58 19.67
N ARG A 68 6.91 -2.37 19.82
CA ARG A 68 7.47 -1.34 20.68
C ARG A 68 7.36 -1.85 22.12
N SER A 69 8.23 -2.77 22.50
CA SER A 69 8.38 -3.22 23.87
C SER A 69 9.86 -3.15 24.23
N ARG A 70 10.17 -2.17 25.08
CA ARG A 70 11.36 -1.95 25.93
C ARG A 70 11.40 -0.44 26.23
N VAL A 71 11.33 0.08 27.44
CA VAL A 71 11.31 -0.51 28.78
C VAL A 71 10.63 0.50 29.70
N SER A 72 9.73 0.00 30.55
CA SER A 72 9.45 0.61 31.84
C SER A 72 10.73 0.58 32.69
N GLY A 73 11.35 1.74 32.91
CA GLY A 73 12.24 2.01 34.04
C GLY A 73 11.77 3.33 34.62
N GLY A 74 11.18 3.40 35.81
CA GLY A 74 11.72 2.89 37.05
C GLY A 74 12.08 4.12 37.90
N ALA A 75 11.14 4.53 38.73
CA ALA A 75 11.27 5.31 39.96
C ALA A 75 12.35 6.41 40.05
N LYS A 76 11.91 7.65 40.31
CA LYS A 76 12.45 8.43 41.44
C LYS A 76 11.49 9.55 41.85
N ARG A 77 11.50 9.76 43.16
CA ARG A 77 10.49 10.38 44.02
C ARG A 77 10.47 11.90 43.93
N GLN A 78 9.30 12.47 44.21
CA GLN A 78 9.12 13.86 44.66
C GLN A 78 10.01 14.17 45.87
N PRO A 79 10.45 15.43 46.00
CA PRO A 79 10.21 16.21 47.21
C PRO A 79 8.94 17.05 47.07
#